data_AF-A0A7C1J7V0-F1
#
_entry.id   AF-A0A7C1J7V0-F1
#
_cell.length_a   1.000
_cell.length_b   1.000
_cell.length_c   1.000
_cell.angle_alpha   90.00
_cell.angle_beta   90.00
_cell.angle_gamma   90.00
#
_symmetry.space_group_name_H-M   'P 1'
#
loop_
_entity.id
_entity.type
_entity.pdbx_description
1 polymer ?
#
loop_
_entity_poly.entity_id
_entity_poly.type
_entity_poly.pdbx_seq_one_letter_code
_entity_poly.pdbx_strand_id
1 'polypeptide(L)'
;GCLYLLGCKGPITHADCPLRKWNNGVNWCIDAGMGCQGCTEPDFPDEVGPFYEKLEEKSFSFCFTCEVCSNVCPVVAQFENPEEVLGLLPHQIMRACAMGLKELAYETRMLGSCWSCYQCQRMCPQRVRIGDVLVELKIEALKKLKEKLTTLQPKKGSDNFLKEGRL
;
A
#
# COMPACT_ATOMS: atom_id res chain seq x y z
N GLY A 1 7.88 -0.87 -12.02
CA GLY A 1 6.69 -0.43 -11.25
C GLY A 1 6.35 -1.46 -10.19
N CYS A 2 5.51 -1.14 -9.20
CA CYS A 2 5.09 -2.09 -8.16
C CYS A 2 4.09 -3.12 -8.72
N LEU A 3 4.27 -4.40 -8.42
CA LEU A 3 3.40 -5.51 -8.86
C LEU A 3 2.38 -5.95 -7.79
N TYR A 4 2.11 -5.11 -6.78
CA TYR A 4 1.22 -5.43 -5.65
C TYR A 4 -0.18 -5.84 -6.12
N LEU A 5 -0.81 -5.03 -6.98
CA LEU A 5 -2.14 -5.30 -7.51
C LEU A 5 -2.21 -6.52 -8.44
N LEU A 6 -1.06 -7.02 -8.91
CA LEU A 6 -0.93 -8.20 -9.75
C LEU A 6 -0.62 -9.47 -8.95
N GLY A 7 -0.61 -9.37 -7.61
CA GLY A 7 -0.46 -10.51 -6.71
C GLY A 7 0.95 -10.73 -6.15
N CYS A 8 1.86 -9.77 -6.30
CA CYS A 8 3.18 -9.87 -5.70
C CYS A 8 3.12 -9.99 -4.17
N LYS A 9 3.64 -11.10 -3.64
CA LYS A 9 3.76 -11.38 -2.19
C LYS A 9 5.07 -10.91 -1.59
N GLY A 10 5.88 -10.16 -2.34
CA GLY A 10 7.19 -9.67 -1.91
C GLY A 10 7.18 -8.99 -0.53
N PRO A 11 6.16 -8.17 -0.19
CA PRO A 11 6.08 -7.56 1.14
C PRO A 11 5.97 -8.50 2.33
N ILE A 12 5.38 -9.68 2.14
CA ILE A 12 5.19 -10.69 3.19
C ILE A 12 6.24 -11.79 3.12
N THR A 13 7.10 -11.80 2.09
CA THR A 13 8.05 -12.88 1.85
C THR A 13 9.41 -12.57 2.49
N HIS A 14 9.91 -13.47 3.34
CA HIS A 14 11.19 -13.40 4.03
C HIS A 14 12.32 -14.05 3.22
N ALA A 15 12.32 -13.82 1.91
CA ALA A 15 13.34 -14.33 0.99
C ALA A 15 14.38 -13.25 0.64
N ASP A 16 15.63 -13.66 0.49
CA ASP A 16 16.75 -12.83 0.03
C ASP A 16 16.91 -12.84 -1.51
N CYS A 17 15.91 -13.33 -2.25
CA CYS A 17 15.86 -13.34 -3.72
C CYS A 17 16.37 -12.06 -4.41
N PRO A 18 16.01 -10.83 -3.98
CA PRO A 18 16.54 -9.61 -4.59
C PRO A 18 18.06 -9.41 -4.38
N LEU A 19 18.61 -9.96 -3.30
CA LEU A 19 20.03 -9.84 -2.95
C LEU A 19 20.87 -10.92 -3.63
N ARG A 20 20.46 -12.19 -3.49
CA ARG A 20 21.20 -13.36 -4.00
C ARG A 20 20.99 -13.59 -5.49
N LYS A 21 19.75 -13.41 -5.95
CA LYS A 21 19.25 -13.77 -7.29
C LYS A 21 19.44 -15.27 -7.63
N TRP A 22 18.76 -15.71 -8.69
CA TRP A 22 18.86 -17.05 -9.28
C TRP A 22 19.83 -17.06 -10.47
N ASN A 23 20.19 -18.26 -10.93
CA ASN A 23 21.07 -18.47 -12.10
C ASN A 23 22.42 -17.73 -11.97
N ASN A 24 23.14 -17.93 -10.85
CA ASN A 24 24.43 -17.28 -10.57
C ASN A 24 24.36 -15.76 -10.58
N GLY A 25 23.38 -15.16 -9.89
CA GLY A 25 23.31 -13.71 -9.76
C GLY A 25 22.59 -13.01 -10.93
N VAL A 26 22.00 -13.74 -11.87
CA VAL A 26 21.46 -13.18 -13.11
C VAL A 26 20.10 -12.52 -12.91
N ASN A 27 19.12 -13.21 -12.29
CA ASN A 27 17.75 -12.69 -12.24
C ASN A 27 16.95 -13.22 -11.03
N TRP A 28 15.84 -12.58 -10.69
CA TRP A 28 14.87 -13.01 -9.68
C TRP A 28 13.44 -12.74 -10.17
N CYS A 29 12.42 -13.17 -9.41
CA CYS A 29 11.04 -13.16 -9.87
C CYS A 29 10.58 -11.79 -10.37
N ILE A 30 10.79 -10.74 -9.57
CA ILE A 30 10.29 -9.39 -9.87
C ILE A 30 11.03 -8.75 -11.05
N ASP A 31 12.36 -8.93 -11.15
CA ASP A 31 13.13 -8.45 -12.31
C ASP A 31 12.75 -9.21 -13.60
N ALA A 32 12.30 -10.46 -13.50
CA ALA A 32 11.75 -11.22 -14.62
C ALA A 32 10.30 -10.81 -14.99
N GLY A 33 9.72 -9.81 -14.31
CA GLY A 33 8.35 -9.35 -14.55
C GLY A 33 7.26 -10.18 -13.87
N MET A 34 7.63 -11.11 -12.98
CA MET A 34 6.70 -11.95 -12.22
C MET A 34 6.64 -11.51 -10.76
N GLY A 35 5.42 -11.40 -10.20
CA GLY A 35 5.23 -11.20 -8.77
C GLY A 35 5.91 -12.29 -7.93
N CYS A 36 6.44 -11.92 -6.77
CA CYS A 36 6.92 -12.90 -5.80
C CYS A 36 5.77 -13.80 -5.35
N GLN A 37 6.03 -15.11 -5.24
CA GLN A 37 5.02 -16.12 -4.88
C GLN A 37 5.03 -16.53 -3.40
N GLY A 38 5.97 -16.02 -2.59
CA GLY A 38 6.06 -16.39 -1.18
C GLY A 38 6.54 -17.81 -0.91
N CYS A 39 7.35 -18.41 -1.81
CA CYS A 39 7.78 -19.81 -1.69
C CYS A 39 8.63 -20.15 -0.46
N THR A 40 9.10 -19.15 0.29
CA THR A 40 9.86 -19.34 1.53
C THR A 40 9.00 -19.19 2.78
N GLU A 41 7.72 -18.85 2.63
CA GLU A 41 6.83 -18.69 3.77
C GLU A 41 6.35 -20.05 4.29
N PRO A 42 6.20 -20.20 5.62
CA PRO A 42 5.79 -21.47 6.22
C PRO A 42 4.40 -21.92 5.78
N ASP A 43 3.54 -20.97 5.43
CA ASP A 43 2.15 -21.21 5.06
C ASP A 43 1.97 -21.32 3.51
N PHE A 44 3.07 -21.51 2.76
CA PHE A 44 3.04 -21.73 1.32
C PHE A 44 2.60 -23.17 0.97
N PRO A 45 1.73 -23.38 -0.04
CA PRO A 45 1.11 -22.38 -0.93
C PRO A 45 -0.25 -21.85 -0.43
N ASP A 46 -0.81 -22.42 0.64
CA ASP A 46 -2.23 -22.29 0.95
C ASP A 46 -2.65 -20.88 1.39
N GLU A 47 -1.90 -20.23 2.30
CA GLU A 47 -2.25 -18.89 2.82
C GLU A 47 -1.69 -17.72 1.98
N VAL A 48 -0.68 -18.02 1.15
CA VAL A 48 -0.05 -17.05 0.24
C VAL A 48 -0.63 -17.14 -1.17
N GLY A 49 -1.48 -18.12 -1.46
CA GLY A 49 -2.32 -18.15 -2.63
C GLY A 49 -3.54 -17.22 -2.49
N PRO A 50 -4.20 -16.83 -3.60
CA PRO A 50 -3.83 -17.06 -4.99
C PRO A 50 -2.67 -16.17 -5.49
N PHE A 51 -1.93 -16.68 -6.48
CA PHE A 51 -0.66 -16.13 -6.98
C PHE A 51 -0.78 -14.89 -7.89
N TYR A 52 -1.92 -14.68 -8.52
CA TYR A 52 -2.16 -13.61 -9.49
C TYR A 52 -3.12 -12.53 -8.98
N GLU A 53 -3.40 -12.55 -7.67
CA GLU A 53 -4.31 -11.61 -7.02
C GLU A 53 -3.66 -11.08 -5.75
N LYS A 54 -4.04 -9.88 -5.33
CA LYS A 54 -3.62 -9.35 -4.02
C LYS A 54 -4.23 -10.21 -2.89
N LEU A 55 -3.58 -10.23 -1.73
CA LEU A 55 -4.15 -10.89 -0.55
C LEU A 55 -5.34 -10.10 -0.02
N GLU A 56 -6.42 -10.77 0.42
CA GLU A 56 -7.62 -10.08 0.90
C GLU A 56 -7.44 -9.36 2.25
N GLU A 57 -8.00 -8.15 2.37
CA GLU A 57 -7.90 -7.31 3.55
C GLU A 57 -9.00 -7.62 4.58
N LYS A 58 -8.70 -8.45 5.60
CA LYS A 58 -9.56 -8.59 6.79
C LYS A 58 -8.76 -8.61 8.11
N SER A 59 -7.57 -8.01 8.11
CA SER A 59 -6.62 -8.20 9.23
C SER A 59 -6.75 -7.19 10.36
N PHE A 60 -7.38 -6.02 10.16
CA PHE A 60 -7.39 -4.94 11.17
C PHE A 60 -8.35 -5.19 12.34
N SER A 61 -9.31 -6.10 12.23
CA SER A 61 -10.25 -6.45 13.31
C SER A 61 -9.57 -7.02 14.56
N PHE A 62 -8.41 -7.67 14.39
CA PHE A 62 -7.62 -8.23 15.47
C PHE A 62 -6.70 -7.20 16.14
N CYS A 63 -6.66 -5.95 15.67
CA CYS A 63 -5.81 -4.92 16.25
C CYS A 63 -6.28 -4.53 17.66
N PHE A 64 -5.45 -4.79 18.68
CA PHE A 64 -5.68 -4.32 20.06
C PHE A 64 -4.98 -2.99 20.38
N THR A 65 -4.54 -2.24 19.36
CA THR A 65 -3.91 -0.91 19.50
C THR A 65 -2.68 -0.86 20.41
N CYS A 66 -1.75 -1.82 20.23
CA CYS A 66 -0.52 -1.94 21.01
C CYS A 66 0.60 -0.92 20.71
N GLU A 67 0.40 -0.02 19.74
CA GLU A 67 1.37 0.99 19.29
C GLU A 67 2.70 0.50 18.69
N VAL A 68 3.00 -0.81 18.71
CA VAL A 68 4.24 -1.37 18.14
C VAL A 68 4.48 -0.90 16.72
N CYS A 69 3.44 -0.88 15.89
CA CYS A 69 3.53 -0.45 14.50
C CYS A 69 3.91 1.01 14.30
N SER A 70 3.59 1.89 15.26
CA SER A 70 3.99 3.29 15.27
C SER A 70 5.42 3.45 15.75
N ASN A 71 5.81 2.72 16.80
CA ASN A 71 7.16 2.80 17.37
C ASN A 71 8.24 2.26 16.44
N VAL A 72 7.92 1.28 15.58
CA VAL A 72 8.86 0.74 14.58
C VAL A 72 8.83 1.50 13.26
N CYS A 73 7.96 2.50 13.11
CA CYS A 73 7.78 3.20 11.84
C CYS A 73 8.88 4.25 11.65
N PRO A 74 9.72 4.14 10.59
CA PRO A 74 10.77 5.12 10.34
C PRO A 74 10.20 6.51 9.99
N VAL A 75 9.00 6.58 9.42
CA VAL A 75 8.31 7.85 9.11
C VAL A 75 7.86 8.55 10.38
N VAL A 76 7.32 7.81 11.36
CA VAL A 76 6.90 8.39 12.64
C VAL A 76 8.12 8.89 13.42
N ALA A 77 9.20 8.13 13.43
CA ALA A 77 10.44 8.48 14.11
C ALA A 77 11.13 9.76 13.59
N GLN A 78 10.70 10.31 12.45
CA GLN A 78 11.24 11.56 11.90
C GLN A 78 10.70 12.83 12.56
N PHE A 79 9.62 12.73 13.34
CA PHE A 79 8.93 13.90 13.90
C PHE A 79 8.92 13.83 15.42
N GLU A 80 9.14 14.98 16.08
CA GLU A 80 9.00 15.11 17.54
C GLU A 80 7.53 14.94 17.96
N ASN A 81 6.61 15.57 17.22
CA ASN A 81 5.17 15.51 17.43
C ASN A 81 4.47 14.92 16.19
N PRO A 82 4.52 13.59 16.01
CA PRO A 82 4.08 12.97 14.76
C PRO A 82 2.56 13.05 14.55
N GLU A 83 1.75 13.11 15.61
CA GLU A 83 0.29 13.19 15.49
C GLU A 83 -0.18 14.51 14.83
N GLU A 84 0.45 15.64 15.19
CA GLU A 84 0.12 16.94 14.61
C GLU A 84 0.47 17.01 13.12
N VAL A 85 1.62 16.43 12.75
CA VAL A 85 2.11 16.48 11.36
C VAL A 85 1.44 15.43 10.48
N LEU A 86 1.30 14.19 10.96
CA LEU A 86 0.84 13.06 10.18
C LEU A 86 -0.68 12.89 10.21
N GLY A 87 -1.35 13.50 11.19
CA GLY A 87 -2.80 13.41 11.42
C GLY A 87 -3.18 12.15 12.22
N LEU A 88 -2.85 10.96 11.72
CA LEU A 88 -3.00 9.71 12.46
C LEU A 88 -1.76 8.83 12.32
N LEU A 89 -1.41 8.14 13.39
CA LEU A 89 -0.36 7.13 13.41
C LEU A 89 -0.90 5.76 12.95
N PRO A 90 -0.02 4.83 12.51
CA PRO A 90 -0.44 3.51 12.04
C PRO A 90 -1.44 2.77 12.94
N HIS A 91 -1.24 2.75 14.26
CA HIS A 91 -2.16 2.07 15.18
C HIS A 91 -3.54 2.77 15.25
N GLN A 92 -3.56 4.10 15.18
CA GLN A 92 -4.79 4.90 15.16
C GLN A 92 -5.55 4.70 13.84
N ILE A 93 -4.84 4.57 12.72
CA ILE A 93 -5.44 4.22 11.42
C ILE A 93 -6.11 2.85 11.49
N MET A 94 -5.45 1.83 12.05
CA MET A 94 -6.08 0.51 12.22
C MET A 94 -7.36 0.60 13.05
N ARG A 95 -7.36 1.40 14.13
CA ARG A 95 -8.54 1.62 14.97
C ARG A 95 -9.65 2.36 14.22
N ALA A 96 -9.32 3.40 13.46
CA ALA A 96 -10.27 4.14 12.63
C ALA A 96 -10.92 3.21 11.59
N CYS A 97 -10.12 2.37 10.92
CA CYS A 97 -10.62 1.37 9.99
C CYS A 97 -11.53 0.33 10.67
N ALA A 98 -11.16 -0.15 11.86
CA ALA A 98 -12.00 -1.06 12.64
C ALA A 98 -13.35 -0.44 13.06
N MET A 99 -13.41 0.89 13.21
CA MET A 99 -14.64 1.64 13.47
C MET A 99 -15.43 2.01 12.20
N GLY A 100 -14.97 1.60 11.01
CA GLY A 100 -15.60 1.96 9.74
C GLY A 100 -15.33 3.40 9.29
N LEU A 101 -14.44 4.13 9.96
CA LEU A 101 -14.09 5.52 9.68
C LEU A 101 -12.92 5.61 8.68
N LYS A 102 -13.00 4.88 7.56
CA LYS A 102 -11.94 4.87 6.53
C LYS A 102 -11.71 6.25 5.89
N GLU A 103 -12.75 7.07 5.81
CA GLU A 103 -12.64 8.44 5.26
C GLU A 103 -11.65 9.30 6.04
N LEU A 104 -11.61 9.15 7.36
CA LEU A 104 -10.65 9.86 8.21
C LEU A 104 -9.22 9.48 7.85
N ALA A 105 -8.98 8.19 7.55
CA ALA A 105 -7.65 7.72 7.16
C ALA A 105 -7.18 8.34 5.84
N TYR A 106 -8.07 8.50 4.85
CA TYR A 106 -7.73 9.03 3.52
C TYR A 106 -7.16 10.45 3.55
N GLU A 107 -7.58 11.26 4.52
CA GLU A 107 -7.16 12.66 4.65
C GLU A 107 -5.85 12.82 5.43
N THR A 108 -5.33 11.74 6.02
CA THR A 108 -4.10 11.80 6.82
C THR A 108 -2.86 11.94 5.96
N ARG A 109 -1.90 12.73 6.45
CA ARG A 109 -0.58 12.83 5.81
C ARG A 109 0.22 11.53 5.96
N MET A 110 -0.09 10.70 6.95
CA MET A 110 0.52 9.37 7.12
C MET A 110 0.40 8.49 5.87
N LEU A 111 -0.74 8.47 5.18
CA LEU A 111 -0.89 7.71 3.94
C LEU A 111 -0.01 8.24 2.80
N GLY A 112 0.14 9.56 2.71
CA GLY A 112 1.03 10.21 1.77
C GLY A 112 2.49 9.87 2.04
N SER A 113 2.91 9.99 3.30
CA SER A 113 4.28 9.83 3.77
C SER A 113 4.73 8.36 3.94
N CYS A 114 3.81 7.40 3.95
CA CYS A 114 4.14 5.99 4.11
C CYS A 114 5.11 5.49 3.02
N TRP A 115 6.28 4.98 3.44
CA TRP A 115 7.33 4.44 2.57
C TRP A 115 7.09 3.00 2.11
N SER A 116 6.01 2.35 2.56
CA SER A 116 5.76 0.92 2.28
C SER A 116 6.99 0.04 2.60
N CYS A 117 7.59 0.26 3.78
CA CYS A 117 8.75 -0.53 4.25
C CYS A 117 8.36 -1.82 4.99
N TYR A 118 7.08 -1.97 5.36
CA TYR A 118 6.50 -3.14 6.03
C TYR A 118 7.05 -3.51 7.42
N GLN A 119 7.82 -2.64 8.07
CA GLN A 119 8.30 -2.85 9.46
C GLN A 119 7.13 -3.03 10.45
N CYS A 120 6.07 -2.23 10.27
CA CYS A 120 4.86 -2.31 11.09
C CYS A 120 4.18 -3.69 11.04
N GLN A 121 4.24 -4.37 9.89
CA GLN A 121 3.63 -5.67 9.66
C GLN A 121 4.45 -6.79 10.29
N ARG A 122 5.78 -6.76 10.12
CA ARG A 122 6.70 -7.75 10.68
C ARG A 122 6.68 -7.78 12.21
N MET A 123 6.44 -6.62 12.83
CA MET A 123 6.50 -6.48 14.28
C MET A 123 5.13 -6.63 14.96
N CYS A 124 4.04 -6.77 14.21
CA CYS A 124 2.72 -6.83 14.80
C CYS A 124 2.51 -8.14 15.59
N PRO A 125 2.24 -8.10 16.90
CA PRO A 125 2.04 -9.32 17.70
C PRO A 125 0.75 -10.08 17.33
N GLN A 126 -0.22 -9.41 16.71
CA GLN A 126 -1.46 -10.01 16.21
C GLN A 126 -1.42 -10.37 14.73
N ARG A 127 -0.26 -10.20 14.07
CA ARG A 127 -0.08 -10.45 12.63
C ARG A 127 -1.07 -9.65 11.75
N VAL A 128 -1.46 -8.44 12.21
CA VAL A 128 -2.22 -7.51 11.38
C VAL A 128 -1.34 -7.03 10.23
N ARG A 129 -1.86 -7.11 9.00
CA ARG A 129 -1.15 -6.70 7.78
C ARG A 129 -1.22 -5.18 7.57
N ILE A 130 -0.67 -4.43 8.53
CA ILE A 130 -0.75 -2.96 8.56
C ILE A 130 -0.15 -2.32 7.31
N GLY A 131 0.96 -2.86 6.80
CA GLY A 131 1.61 -2.32 5.61
C GLY A 131 0.71 -2.44 4.38
N ASP A 132 0.09 -3.60 4.20
CA ASP A 132 -0.88 -3.85 3.14
C ASP A 132 -2.10 -2.93 3.27
N VAL A 133 -2.68 -2.81 4.48
CA VAL A 133 -3.80 -1.90 4.77
C VAL A 133 -3.48 -0.47 4.35
N LEU A 134 -2.30 0.06 4.72
CA LEU A 134 -1.90 1.43 4.35
C LEU A 134 -1.73 1.61 2.83
N VAL A 135 -1.19 0.61 2.13
CA VAL A 135 -1.06 0.64 0.66
C VAL A 135 -2.42 0.63 0.00
N GLU A 136 -3.35 -0.19 0.50
CA GLU A 136 -4.72 -0.25 -0.01
C GLU A 136 -5.47 1.04 0.22
N LEU A 137 -5.45 1.59 1.42
CA LEU A 137 -6.07 2.88 1.74
C LEU A 137 -5.50 4.00 0.85
N LYS A 138 -4.20 3.97 0.55
CA LYS A 138 -3.57 4.92 -0.38
C LYS A 138 -4.11 4.77 -1.80
N ILE A 139 -4.26 3.54 -2.30
CA ILE A 139 -4.82 3.27 -3.64
C ILE A 139 -6.29 3.69 -3.70
N GLU A 140 -7.08 3.40 -2.67
CA GLU A 140 -8.48 3.82 -2.56
C GLU A 140 -8.61 5.35 -2.54
N ALA A 141 -7.82 6.03 -1.72
CA ALA A 141 -7.79 7.50 -1.66
C ALA A 141 -7.44 8.12 -3.02
N LEU A 142 -6.45 7.56 -3.73
CA LEU A 142 -6.08 8.01 -5.07
C LEU A 142 -7.19 7.79 -6.11
N LYS A 143 -7.91 6.66 -6.05
CA LYS A 143 -9.07 6.41 -6.93
C LYS A 143 -10.16 7.46 -6.71
N LYS A 144 -10.54 7.71 -5.45
CA LYS A 144 -11.53 8.73 -5.10
C LYS A 144 -11.10 10.13 -5.54
N LEU A 145 -9.81 10.46 -5.37
CA LEU A 145 -9.27 11.74 -5.83
C LEU A 145 -9.35 11.85 -7.36
N LYS A 146 -8.98 10.79 -8.09
CA LYS A 146 -9.05 10.74 -9.54
C LYS A 146 -10.50 10.90 -10.05
N GLU A 147 -11.46 10.25 -9.39
CA GLU A 147 -12.89 10.38 -9.70
C GLU A 147 -13.35 11.83 -9.51
N LYS A 148 -13.04 12.45 -8.37
CA LYS A 148 -13.33 13.87 -8.11
C LYS A 148 -12.70 14.78 -9.16
N LEU A 149 -11.42 14.59 -9.48
CA LEU A 149 -10.74 15.37 -10.53
C LEU A 149 -11.39 15.20 -11.90
N THR A 150 -11.80 13.98 -12.25
CA THR A 150 -12.48 13.70 -13.53
C THR A 150 -13.84 14.38 -13.61
N THR A 151 -14.57 14.46 -12.50
CA THR A 151 -15.86 15.19 -12.44
C THR A 151 -15.72 16.71 -12.50
N LEU A 152 -14.57 17.25 -12.07
CA LEU A 152 -14.30 18.69 -12.06
C LEU A 152 -13.70 19.21 -13.37
N GLN A 153 -13.16 18.34 -14.22
CA GLN A 153 -12.66 18.74 -15.53
C GLN A 153 -13.85 19.12 -16.44
N PRO A 154 -13.94 20.39 -16.90
CA PRO A 154 -14.95 20.75 -17.89
C PRO A 154 -14.72 19.90 -19.15
N LYS A 155 -15.80 19.31 -19.70
CA LYS A 155 -15.73 18.59 -20.98
C LYS A 155 -15.02 19.51 -21.98
N LYS A 156 -13.84 19.11 -22.46
CA LYS A 156 -13.14 19.81 -23.54
C LYS A 156 -14.16 20.04 -24.66
N GLY A 157 -14.54 21.30 -24.87
CA GLY A 157 -15.36 21.69 -26.01
C GLY A 157 -14.67 21.19 -27.27
N SER A 158 -15.46 20.60 -28.17
CA SER A 158 -15.02 20.10 -29.47
C SER A 158 -13.97 21.01 -30.12
N ASP A 159 -12.82 20.44 -30.47
CA ASP A 159 -11.87 21.03 -31.41
C ASP A 159 -12.58 21.25 -32.75
N ASN A 160 -13.20 22.41 -32.92
CA ASN A 160 -13.74 22.91 -34.19
C ASN A 160 -13.33 24.38 -34.41
N PHE A 161 -12.12 24.75 -33.96
CA PHE A 161 -11.59 26.11 -34.03
C PHE A 161 -10.47 26.30 -35.08
N LEU A 162 -10.35 25.41 -36.07
CA LEU A 162 -9.38 25.52 -37.17
C LEU A 162 -10.01 25.32 -38.57
N LYS A 163 -11.30 25.61 -38.76
CA LYS A 163 -11.94 25.48 -40.08
C LYS A 163 -12.66 26.70 -40.64
N GLU A 164 -12.57 27.90 -40.06
CA GLU A 164 -13.16 29.10 -40.68
C GLU A 164 -12.27 30.35 -40.56
N GLY A 165 -11.95 30.93 -41.73
CA GLY A 165 -11.21 32.18 -41.97
C GLY A 165 -9.73 31.94 -42.27
N ARG A 166 -9.21 31.85 -43.50
CA ARG A 166 -9.44 32.64 -44.73
C ARG A 166 -9.44 34.15 -44.47
N LEU A 167 -8.24 34.74 -44.48
CA LEU A 167 -7.84 35.90 -45.30
C LEU A 167 -6.33 35.81 -45.53
#